data_AF-A0A0J6LE26-F1
#
_entry.id   AF-A0A0J6LE26-F1
#
_cell.length_a   1.000
_cell.length_b   1.000
_cell.length_c   1.000
_cell.angle_alpha   90.00
_cell.angle_beta   90.00
_cell.angle_gamma   90.00
#
_symmetry.space_group_name_H-M   'P 1'
#
loop_
_entity.id
_entity.type
_entity.pdbx_description
1 polymer ?
#
loop_
_entity_poly.entity_id
_entity_poly.type
_entity_poly.pdbx_seq_one_letter_code
_entity_poly.pdbx_strand_id
1 'polypeptide(L)' 'MRQKSHFYFIIYPLVCFLVYTLSPILFHKKEYTSMKDIFGMLAFYYVLISGYYLIDILSERIKKNGKEK' A
#
# COMPACT_ATOMS: atom_id res chain seq x y z
N MET A 1 -16.85 -5.00 -10.35
CA MET A 1 -15.79 -3.97 -10.16
C MET A 1 -14.81 -4.23 -9.01
N ARG A 2 -15.03 -5.24 -8.14
CA ARG A 2 -14.19 -5.50 -6.93
C ARG A 2 -12.77 -6.03 -7.21
N GLN A 3 -12.57 -6.78 -8.29
CA GLN A 3 -11.28 -7.39 -8.66
C GLN A 3 -10.19 -6.38 -9.08
N LYS A 4 -10.58 -5.27 -9.74
CA LYS A 4 -9.61 -4.27 -10.23
C LYS A 4 -8.96 -3.48 -9.09
N SER A 5 -9.71 -3.13 -8.03
CA SER A 5 -9.14 -2.40 -6.88
C SER A 5 -8.10 -3.21 -6.11
N HIS A 6 -8.31 -4.52 -5.93
CA HIS A 6 -7.29 -5.39 -5.32
C HIS A 6 -6.00 -5.45 -6.15
N PHE A 7 -6.13 -5.43 -7.47
CA PHE A 7 -4.98 -5.46 -8.37
C PHE A 7 -4.12 -4.19 -8.24
N TYR A 8 -4.75 -3.01 -8.24
CA TYR A 8 -4.05 -1.75 -7.98
C TYR A 8 -3.50 -1.67 -6.55
N PHE A 9 -4.20 -2.26 -5.57
CA PHE A 9 -3.76 -2.32 -4.18
C PHE A 9 -2.49 -3.16 -3.98
N ILE A 10 -2.28 -4.20 -4.79
CA ILE A 10 -1.06 -5.03 -4.76
C ILE A 10 0.05 -4.38 -5.61
N ILE A 11 -0.30 -3.83 -6.78
CA ILE A 11 0.67 -3.22 -7.68
C ILE A 11 1.31 -1.98 -7.09
N TYR A 12 0.55 -1.13 -6.39
CA TYR A 12 1.08 0.12 -5.83
C TYR A 12 2.24 -0.09 -4.84
N PRO A 13 2.09 -0.92 -3.80
CA PRO A 13 3.21 -1.27 -2.92
C PRO A 13 4.33 -2.01 -3.66
N LEU A 14 4.01 -2.85 -4.65
CA LEU A 14 5.01 -3.56 -5.45
C LEU A 14 5.88 -2.60 -6.28
N VAL A 15 5.28 -1.57 -6.89
CA VAL A 15 5.97 -0.52 -7.64
C VAL A 15 6.79 0.35 -6.69
N CYS A 16 6.26 0.74 -5.53
CA CYS A 16 7.03 1.45 -4.51
C CYS A 16 8.26 0.66 -4.04
N PHE A 17 8.09 -0.65 -3.81
CA PHE A 17 9.19 -1.55 -3.46
C PHE A 17 10.27 -1.60 -4.55
N LEU A 18 9.84 -1.69 -5.81
CA LEU A 18 10.73 -1.74 -6.96
C LEU A 18 11.53 -0.44 -7.12
N VAL A 19 10.87 0.72 -7.15
CA VAL A 19 11.51 2.04 -7.29
C VAL A 19 12.54 2.29 -6.21
N TYR A 20 12.23 1.88 -4.99
CA TYR A 20 13.07 2.11 -3.84
C TYR A 20 14.26 1.15 -3.76
N THR A 21 14.10 -0.10 -4.20
CA THR A 21 15.21 -1.06 -4.30
C THR A 21 16.16 -0.65 -5.43
N LEU A 22 15.62 -0.13 -6.53
CA LEU A 22 16.39 0.34 -7.69
C LEU A 22 17.04 1.71 -7.46
N SER A 23 16.47 2.58 -6.62
CA SER A 23 17.05 3.91 -6.34
C SER A 23 18.51 3.87 -5.84
N PRO A 24 18.89 3.09 -4.82
CA PRO A 24 20.28 3.03 -4.37
C PRO A 24 21.20 2.40 -5.41
N ILE A 25 20.69 1.46 -6.23
CA ILE A 25 21.43 0.83 -7.34
C ILE A 25 21.74 1.84 -8.45
N LEU A 26 20.73 2.63 -8.88
CA LEU A 26 20.89 3.63 -9.94
C LEU A 26 21.80 4.78 -9.51
N PHE A 27 21.71 5.20 -8.23
CA PHE A 27 22.43 6.37 -7.73
C PHE A 27 23.80 6.04 -7.10
N HIS A 28 24.28 4.78 -7.22
CA HIS A 28 25.60 4.35 -6.74
C HIS A 28 25.89 4.77 -5.29
N LYS A 29 24.84 4.81 -4.45
CA LYS A 29 24.98 5.13 -3.04
C LYS A 29 25.64 3.95 -2.34
N LYS A 30 26.80 4.20 -1.75
CA LYS A 30 27.65 3.21 -1.07
C LYS A 30 27.04 2.71 0.26
N GLU A 31 26.08 3.46 0.79
CA GLU A 31 25.33 3.07 1.99
C GLU A 31 24.08 2.29 1.59
N TYR A 32 24.01 1.06 2.12
CA TYR A 32 22.77 0.29 2.16
C TYR A 32 21.65 1.16 2.73
N THR A 33 20.45 1.01 2.15
CA THR A 33 19.20 1.59 2.63
C THR A 33 19.16 1.66 4.16
N SER A 34 19.15 2.88 4.71
CA SER A 34 19.19 3.09 6.17
C SER A 34 18.03 2.37 6.84
N MET A 35 18.24 1.79 8.03
CA MET A 35 17.14 1.12 8.78
C MET A 35 15.90 2.01 8.92
N LYS A 36 16.11 3.32 9.04
CA LYS A 36 15.05 4.34 9.16
C LYS A 36 14.15 4.38 7.92
N ASP A 37 14.77 4.13 6.78
CA ASP A 37 14.23 4.15 5.45
C ASP A 37 13.44 2.84 5.19
N ILE A 38 13.98 1.69 5.63
CA ILE A 38 13.27 0.40 5.69
C ILE A 38 12.02 0.50 6.58
N PHE A 39 12.14 1.11 7.77
CA PHE A 39 11.02 1.33 8.68
C PHE A 39 9.94 2.22 8.06
N GLY A 40 10.34 3.28 7.34
CA GLY A 40 9.41 4.14 6.62
C GLY A 40 8.61 3.37 5.57
N MET A 41 9.28 2.47 4.84
CA MET A 41 8.64 1.63 3.85
C MET A 41 7.68 0.60 4.47
N LEU A 42 8.10 -0.03 5.57
CA LEU A 42 7.28 -0.99 6.30
C LEU A 42 6.01 -0.32 6.87
N ALA A 43 6.15 0.88 7.44
CA ALA A 43 5.04 1.68 7.94
C ALA A 43 4.09 2.07 6.81
N PHE A 44 4.62 2.49 5.65
CA PHE A 44 3.81 2.83 4.49
C PHE A 44 2.99 1.63 3.99
N TYR A 45 3.59 0.44 3.97
CA TYR A 45 2.90 -0.81 3.60
C TYR A 45 1.76 -1.15 4.57
N TYR A 46 1.99 -0.99 5.87
CA TYR A 46 0.97 -1.20 6.90
C TYR A 46 -0.19 -0.20 6.82
N VAL A 47 0.10 1.08 6.55
CA VAL A 47 -0.92 2.11 6.36
C VAL A 47 -1.77 1.82 5.12
N LEU A 48 -1.16 1.35 4.03
CA LEU A 48 -1.89 0.91 2.83
C LEU A 48 -2.86 -0.24 3.15
N ILE A 49 -2.38 -1.30 3.82
CA ILE A 49 -3.22 -2.44 4.22
C ILE A 49 -4.38 -1.98 5.12
N SER A 50 -4.09 -1.14 6.10
CA SER A 50 -5.09 -0.61 7.01
C SER A 50 -6.14 0.22 6.26
N GLY A 51 -5.71 1.11 5.36
CA GLY A 51 -6.60 1.92 4.54
C GLY A 51 -7.54 1.07 3.67
N TYR A 52 -7.03 -0.02 3.08
CA TYR A 52 -7.86 -0.95 2.31
C TYR A 52 -8.94 -1.61 3.16
N TYR A 53 -8.56 -2.12 4.33
CA TYR A 53 -9.49 -2.79 5.23
C TYR A 53 -10.55 -1.83 5.78
N LEU A 54 -10.16 -0.59 6.06
CA LEU A 54 -11.09 0.47 6.46
C LEU A 54 -12.10 0.78 5.36
N ILE A 55 -11.65 0.87 4.10
CA ILE A 55 -12.55 1.13 2.97
C ILE A 55 -13.52 -0.05 2.75
N ASP A 56 -13.07 -1.30 2.88
CA ASP A 56 -13.94 -2.48 2.75
C ASP A 56 -14.99 -2.51 3.88
N ILE A 57 -14.60 -2.26 5.14
CA ILE A 57 -15.52 -2.11 6.29
C ILE A 57 -16.51 -0.97 6.07
N LEU A 58 -16.04 0.20 5.61
CA LEU A 58 -16.89 1.36 5.37
C LEU A 58 -17.89 1.09 4.24
N SER A 59 -17.44 0.42 3.18
CA SER A 59 -18.28 -0.01 2.06
C SER A 59 -19.34 -1.02 2.53
N GLU A 60 -19.00 -1.96 3.41
CA GLU A 60 -19.96 -2.88 4.01
C GLU A 60 -21.01 -2.15 4.84
N ARG A 61 -20.60 -1.17 5.67
CA ARG A 61 -21.55 -0.35 6.46
C ARG A 61 -22.50 0.45 5.56
N ILE A 62 -21.99 1.11 4.53
CA ILE A 62 -22.80 1.92 3.61
C ILE A 62 -23.82 1.02 2.89
N LYS A 63 -23.40 -0.16 2.43
CA LYS A 63 -24.28 -1.13 1.77
C LYS A 63 -25.35 -1.71 2.71
N LYS A 64 -25.04 -1.87 3.99
CA LYS A 64 -26.01 -2.35 5.01
C LYS A 64 -27.07 -1.28 5.32
N ASN A 65 -26.66 -0.02 5.50
CA ASN A 65 -27.58 1.10 5.74
C ASN A 65 -28.43 1.46 4.50
N GLY A 66 -27.98 1.12 3.29
CA GLY A 66 -28.75 1.34 2.06
C GLY A 66 -29.83 0.29 1.78
N LYS A 67 -29.85 -0.83 2.52
CA LYS A 67 -30.85 -1.92 2.39
C LYS A 67 -32.02 -1.81 3.38
N GLU A 68 -32.01 -0.80 4.26
CA GLU A 68 -33.11 -0.47 5.18
C GLU A 68 -34.10 0.56 4.59
N LYS A 69 -34.17 0.71 3.26
CA LYS A 69 -35.21 1.46 2.57
C LYS A 69 -35.92 0.61 1.53
#